data_AF-A0AA87YR86-F1
#
_entry.id   AF-A0AA87YR86-F1
#
_cell.length_a   1.000
_cell.length_b   1.000
_cell.length_c   1.000
_cell.angle_alpha   90.00
_cell.angle_beta   90.00
_cell.angle_gamma   90.00
#
_symmetry.space_group_name_H-M   'P 1'
#
loop_
_entity.id
_entity.type
_entity.pdbx_description
1 polymer ?
#
loop_
_entity_poly.entity_id
_entity_poly.type
_entity_poly.pdbx_seq_one_letter_code
_entity_poly.pdbx_strand_id
1 'polypeptide(L)'
;MKRVHMARKRGERIQVTFDEKGQPEGKHGDELMSWIGVLAQEHVPIWIQDWRSRGLDGLKEIIWKEIVTSFTVDDCFRSTCLKSCGEAARNFRHDLYKMFVEEFITEDNYRTSSQFQQLSDRVNEIRTNNEYSSRGGRDGYRKLDQEKFKENGKWEKSDGLWFEQQTGTDGELKDSACKKVSELIMKYNTQESQGTFESVGTSDVLSRALSRPEYKGRIRGQSKFITPSKYFNLNRNVEPSFDPNHVPTVDQHNSFKASCSVQEKQHRVSDLPTMPVDNQE
;
A
#
# COMPACT_ATOMS: atom_id res chain seq x y z
N MET A 1 -23.63 -0.11 12.48
CA MET A 1 -22.68 -0.12 13.62
C MET A 1 -23.31 -0.41 15.00
N LYS A 2 -24.53 -0.97 15.11
CA LYS A 2 -25.18 -1.23 16.42
C LYS A 2 -24.35 -2.17 17.32
N ARG A 3 -23.70 -3.20 16.75
CA ARG A 3 -22.88 -4.16 17.51
C ARG A 3 -21.71 -3.49 18.23
N VAL A 4 -20.91 -2.68 17.53
CA VAL A 4 -19.75 -1.96 18.12
C VAL A 4 -20.19 -1.10 19.31
N HIS A 5 -21.28 -0.35 19.17
CA HIS A 5 -21.83 0.45 20.26
C HIS A 5 -22.29 -0.40 21.44
N MET A 6 -22.93 -1.55 21.19
CA MET A 6 -23.37 -2.46 22.26
C MET A 6 -22.19 -3.12 22.97
N ALA A 7 -21.15 -3.54 22.24
CA ALA A 7 -19.92 -4.08 22.83
C ALA A 7 -19.26 -3.05 23.74
N ARG A 8 -19.13 -1.80 23.28
CA ARG A 8 -18.61 -0.68 24.10
C ARG A 8 -19.44 -0.46 25.37
N LYS A 9 -20.77 -0.50 25.28
CA LYS A 9 -21.66 -0.37 26.46
C LYS A 9 -21.45 -1.49 27.48
N ARG A 10 -21.03 -2.67 27.04
CA ARG A 10 -20.71 -3.82 27.90
C ARG A 10 -19.26 -3.84 28.38
N GLY A 11 -18.42 -2.90 27.92
CA GLY A 11 -16.98 -2.91 28.18
C GLY A 11 -16.23 -4.01 27.41
N GLU A 12 -16.86 -4.63 26.43
CA GLU A 12 -16.28 -5.68 25.60
C GLU A 12 -15.53 -5.08 24.40
N ARG A 13 -14.42 -5.70 24.03
CA ARG A 13 -13.65 -5.35 22.84
C ARG A 13 -13.79 -6.43 21.78
N ILE A 14 -14.03 -6.01 20.54
CA ILE A 14 -14.13 -6.94 19.40
C ILE A 14 -12.72 -7.32 18.97
N GLN A 15 -12.40 -8.62 19.00
CA GLN A 15 -11.12 -9.11 18.51
C GLN A 15 -11.08 -9.02 16.98
N VAL A 16 -10.01 -8.42 16.44
CA VAL A 16 -9.77 -8.29 15.00
C VAL A 16 -8.54 -9.09 14.65
N THR A 17 -8.67 -9.94 13.63
CA THR A 17 -7.55 -10.66 13.03
C THR A 17 -6.93 -9.81 11.92
N PHE A 18 -5.61 -9.77 11.89
CA PHE A 18 -4.84 -9.14 10.83
C PHE A 18 -4.03 -10.20 10.09
N ASP A 19 -3.88 -10.00 8.78
CA ASP A 19 -2.98 -10.83 7.99
C ASP A 19 -1.50 -10.44 8.22
N GLU A 20 -0.57 -11.28 7.76
CA GLU A 20 0.88 -11.02 7.84
C GLU A 20 1.30 -9.72 7.13
N LYS A 21 0.49 -9.28 6.16
CA LYS A 21 0.68 -8.02 5.43
C LYS A 21 0.17 -6.81 6.21
N GLY A 22 -0.52 -7.02 7.33
CA GLY A 22 -1.04 -6.03 8.27
C GLY A 22 -2.37 -5.41 7.85
N GLN A 23 -3.18 -6.13 7.06
CA GLN A 23 -4.55 -5.75 6.73
C GLN A 23 -5.54 -6.46 7.66
N PRO A 24 -6.66 -5.79 8.02
CA PRO A 24 -7.71 -6.44 8.78
C PRO A 24 -8.44 -7.49 7.91
N GLU A 25 -8.68 -8.65 8.49
CA GLU A 25 -9.34 -9.79 7.84
C GLU A 25 -10.71 -10.10 8.47
N GLY A 26 -11.61 -10.63 7.63
CA GLY A 26 -12.89 -11.19 8.06
C GLY A 26 -13.92 -10.13 8.44
N LYS A 27 -15.06 -10.60 8.98
CA LYS A 27 -16.21 -9.74 9.30
C LYS A 27 -15.85 -8.65 10.32
N HIS A 28 -15.05 -8.99 11.33
CA HIS A 28 -14.61 -8.01 12.33
C HIS A 28 -13.62 -6.99 11.75
N GLY A 29 -12.82 -7.39 10.76
CA GLY A 29 -11.97 -6.48 10.01
C GLY A 29 -12.75 -5.45 9.20
N ASP A 30 -13.81 -5.88 8.52
CA ASP A 30 -14.71 -4.97 7.78
C ASP A 30 -15.49 -4.04 8.75
N GLU A 31 -15.86 -4.53 9.93
CA GLU A 31 -16.46 -3.72 11.01
C GLU A 31 -15.48 -2.68 11.56
N LEU A 32 -14.21 -3.04 11.76
CA LEU A 32 -13.16 -2.09 12.14
C LEU A 32 -13.00 -0.99 11.08
N MET A 33 -12.93 -1.35 9.80
CA MET A 33 -12.80 -0.37 8.71
C MET A 33 -14.01 0.56 8.64
N SER A 34 -15.21 0.03 8.85
CA SER A 34 -16.44 0.82 8.92
C SER A 34 -16.43 1.77 10.13
N TRP A 35 -15.93 1.30 11.29
CA TRP A 35 -15.80 2.12 12.50
C TRP A 35 -14.79 3.25 12.34
N ILE A 36 -13.65 2.96 11.73
CA ILE A 36 -12.66 3.99 11.38
C ILE A 36 -13.29 5.06 10.48
N GLY A 37 -14.17 4.68 9.55
CA GLY A 37 -14.94 5.63 8.75
C GLY A 37 -15.82 6.56 9.58
N VAL A 38 -16.50 6.04 10.61
CA VAL A 38 -17.30 6.85 11.54
C VAL A 38 -16.42 7.82 12.33
N LEU A 39 -15.33 7.31 12.91
CA LEU A 39 -14.38 8.15 13.66
C LEU A 39 -13.74 9.24 12.78
N ALA A 40 -13.49 8.95 11.51
CA ALA A 40 -12.98 9.93 10.56
C ALA A 40 -13.97 11.08 10.36
N GLN A 41 -15.26 10.78 10.26
CA GLN A 41 -16.32 11.81 10.12
C GLN A 41 -16.54 12.59 11.41
N GLU A 42 -16.46 11.94 12.57
CA GLU A 42 -16.70 12.53 13.88
C GLU A 42 -15.55 13.43 14.33
N HIS A 43 -14.31 12.98 14.18
CA HIS A 43 -13.15 13.64 14.77
C HIS A 43 -12.36 14.49 13.78
N VAL A 44 -12.32 14.18 12.48
CA VAL A 44 -11.47 14.90 11.53
C VAL A 44 -12.20 16.13 10.98
N PRO A 45 -11.74 17.36 11.30
CA PRO A 45 -12.41 18.55 10.80
C PRO A 45 -12.31 18.69 9.29
N ILE A 46 -13.35 19.26 8.68
CA ILE A 46 -13.48 19.38 7.22
C ILE A 46 -12.35 20.22 6.61
N TRP A 47 -11.82 21.21 7.33
CA TRP A 47 -10.75 22.09 6.83
C TRP A 47 -9.36 21.42 6.81
N ILE A 48 -9.19 20.23 7.39
CA ILE A 48 -7.91 19.52 7.35
C ILE A 48 -7.61 19.02 5.94
N GLN A 49 -6.63 19.65 5.30
CA GLN A 49 -6.20 19.29 3.95
C GLN A 49 -5.20 18.13 3.94
N ASP A 50 -4.18 18.18 4.80
CA ASP A 50 -3.11 17.18 4.86
C ASP A 50 -3.11 16.40 6.18
N TRP A 51 -3.51 15.13 6.10
CA TRP A 51 -3.49 14.17 7.21
C TRP A 51 -2.08 13.84 7.72
N ARG A 52 -1.05 14.08 6.90
CA ARG A 52 0.35 13.78 7.23
C ARG A 52 0.97 14.83 8.16
N SER A 53 0.31 15.96 8.36
CA SER A 53 0.78 17.01 9.26
C SER A 53 0.98 16.49 10.69
N ARG A 54 2.11 16.87 11.31
CA ARG A 54 2.44 16.57 12.72
C ARG A 54 1.56 17.33 13.70
N GLY A 55 0.98 18.46 13.29
CA GLY A 55 0.03 19.22 14.12
C GLY A 55 -1.25 18.44 14.46
N LEU A 56 -1.49 17.31 13.79
CA LEU A 56 -2.64 16.44 14.01
C LEU A 56 -2.36 15.27 14.96
N ASP A 57 -1.16 15.18 15.54
CA ASP A 57 -0.78 13.99 16.32
C ASP A 57 -1.66 13.81 17.56
N GLY A 58 -2.05 14.90 18.23
CA GLY A 58 -3.04 14.83 19.33
C GLY A 58 -4.40 14.29 18.89
N LEU A 59 -4.87 14.66 17.69
CA LEU A 59 -6.12 14.14 17.12
C LEU A 59 -6.00 12.65 16.77
N LYS A 60 -4.86 12.26 16.17
CA LYS A 60 -4.56 10.85 15.87
C LYS A 60 -4.53 10.00 17.14
N GLU A 61 -4.00 10.53 18.25
CA GLU A 61 -4.04 9.85 19.55
C GLU A 61 -5.47 9.63 20.05
N ILE A 62 -6.36 10.62 19.92
CA ILE A 62 -7.77 10.48 20.31
C ILE A 62 -8.45 9.37 19.48
N ILE A 63 -8.30 9.43 18.15
CA ILE A 63 -8.87 8.43 17.24
C ILE A 63 -8.31 7.03 17.56
N TRP A 64 -7.01 6.92 17.84
CA TRP A 64 -6.41 5.65 18.22
C TRP A 64 -6.97 5.08 19.53
N LYS A 65 -7.12 5.92 20.56
CA LYS A 65 -7.74 5.52 21.83
C LYS A 65 -9.17 5.01 21.63
N GLU A 66 -9.95 5.66 20.77
CA GLU A 66 -11.31 5.25 20.41
C GLU A 66 -11.35 3.87 19.72
N ILE A 67 -10.37 3.61 18.84
CA ILE A 67 -10.22 2.31 18.18
C ILE A 67 -9.89 1.22 19.22
N VAL A 68 -8.87 1.42 20.05
CA VAL A 68 -8.42 0.44 21.06
C VAL A 68 -9.48 0.20 22.16
N THR A 69 -10.33 1.20 22.42
CA THR A 69 -11.47 1.06 23.32
C THR A 69 -12.53 0.11 22.75
N SER A 70 -12.70 0.12 21.42
CA SER A 70 -13.77 -0.63 20.74
C SER A 70 -13.30 -2.01 20.24
N PHE A 71 -12.02 -2.13 19.90
CA PHE A 71 -11.42 -3.30 19.27
C PHE A 71 -10.11 -3.69 19.95
N THR A 72 -9.82 -4.98 19.98
CA THR A 72 -8.50 -5.49 20.38
C THR A 72 -7.59 -5.47 19.15
N VAL A 73 -6.73 -4.46 19.04
CA VAL A 73 -5.79 -4.24 17.93
C VAL A 73 -4.40 -4.00 18.50
N ASP A 74 -3.39 -4.63 17.89
CA ASP A 74 -1.98 -4.44 18.24
C ASP A 74 -1.47 -3.06 17.77
N ASP A 75 -0.57 -2.45 18.53
CA ASP A 75 0.02 -1.15 18.21
C ASP A 75 0.83 -1.16 16.90
N CYS A 76 1.36 -2.32 16.47
CA CYS A 76 2.02 -2.44 15.17
C CYS A 76 1.10 -2.07 13.98
N PHE A 77 -0.22 -2.22 14.13
CA PHE A 77 -1.21 -1.88 13.09
C PHE A 77 -1.75 -0.46 13.21
N ARG A 78 -1.32 0.30 14.23
CA ARG A 78 -1.71 1.69 14.45
C ARG A 78 -1.52 2.56 13.20
N SER A 79 -0.36 2.45 12.56
CA SER A 79 -0.06 3.23 11.34
C SER A 79 -1.07 2.94 10.21
N THR A 80 -1.44 1.66 10.04
CA THR A 80 -2.41 1.24 9.01
C THR A 80 -3.81 1.79 9.32
N CYS A 81 -4.28 1.66 10.56
CA CYS A 81 -5.58 2.19 10.99
C CYS A 81 -5.67 3.71 10.80
N LEU A 82 -4.64 4.46 11.21
CA LEU A 82 -4.62 5.91 11.06
C LEU A 82 -4.52 6.35 9.59
N LYS A 83 -3.80 5.62 8.73
CA LYS A 83 -3.81 5.89 7.28
C LYS A 83 -5.20 5.69 6.69
N SER A 84 -5.89 4.61 7.07
CA SER A 84 -7.27 4.35 6.68
C SER A 84 -8.23 5.45 7.15
N CYS A 85 -8.03 5.99 8.35
CA CYS A 85 -8.80 7.13 8.86
C CYS A 85 -8.62 8.39 7.99
N GLY A 86 -7.37 8.72 7.63
CA GLY A 86 -7.09 9.88 6.79
C GLY A 86 -7.71 9.77 5.40
N GLU A 87 -7.74 8.56 4.83
CA GLU A 87 -8.40 8.31 3.55
C GLU A 87 -9.92 8.37 3.66
N ALA A 88 -10.51 7.82 4.72
CA ALA A 88 -11.94 7.93 4.97
C ALA A 88 -12.37 9.39 5.12
N ALA A 89 -11.60 10.21 5.84
CA ALA A 89 -11.84 11.65 5.95
C ALA A 89 -11.74 12.36 4.59
N ARG A 90 -10.77 11.99 3.74
CA ARG A 90 -10.64 12.54 2.38
C ARG A 90 -11.86 12.18 1.51
N ASN A 91 -12.30 10.93 1.56
CA ASN A 91 -13.46 10.48 0.78
C ASN A 91 -14.73 11.16 1.26
N PHE A 92 -14.92 11.29 2.57
CA PHE A 92 -16.05 12.02 3.13
C PHE A 92 -16.12 13.49 2.66
N ARG A 93 -14.97 14.19 2.61
CA ARG A 93 -14.93 15.54 2.04
C ARG A 93 -15.29 15.57 0.56
N HIS A 94 -14.87 14.55 -0.20
CA HIS A 94 -15.25 14.43 -1.61
C HIS A 94 -16.76 14.25 -1.76
N ASP A 95 -17.37 13.39 -0.94
CA ASP A 95 -18.81 13.12 -0.96
C ASP A 95 -19.60 14.38 -0.57
N LEU A 96 -19.22 15.08 0.51
CA LEU A 96 -19.86 16.34 0.90
C LEU A 96 -19.78 17.40 -0.21
N TYR A 97 -18.62 17.50 -0.86
CA TYR A 97 -18.47 18.39 -1.99
C TYR A 97 -19.45 18.04 -3.11
N LYS A 98 -19.54 16.76 -3.48
CA LYS A 98 -20.41 16.28 -4.56
C LYS A 98 -21.88 16.49 -4.25
N MET A 99 -22.28 16.27 -2.99
CA MET A 99 -23.68 16.38 -2.57
C MET A 99 -24.16 17.81 -2.39
N PHE A 100 -23.31 18.71 -1.88
CA PHE A 100 -23.76 20.00 -1.36
C PHE A 100 -23.04 21.21 -1.93
N VAL A 101 -21.92 21.04 -2.62
CA VAL A 101 -21.09 22.15 -3.08
C VAL A 101 -21.10 22.24 -4.60
N GLU A 102 -20.94 21.12 -5.31
CA GLU A 102 -20.72 21.09 -6.77
C GLU A 102 -21.74 21.91 -7.58
N GLU A 103 -23.03 21.82 -7.25
CA GLU A 103 -24.10 22.54 -7.95
C GLU A 103 -24.15 24.05 -7.65
N PHE A 104 -23.54 24.49 -6.55
CA PHE A 104 -23.56 25.88 -6.08
C PHE A 104 -22.26 26.63 -6.36
N ILE A 105 -21.31 26.00 -7.06
CA ILE A 105 -20.05 26.65 -7.42
C ILE A 105 -20.29 27.61 -8.58
N THR A 106 -20.12 28.90 -8.29
CA THR A 106 -20.02 29.96 -9.28
C THR A 106 -18.61 30.00 -9.90
N GLU A 107 -18.44 30.79 -10.96
CA GLU A 107 -17.23 30.81 -11.81
C GLU A 107 -15.90 31.10 -11.07
N ASP A 108 -15.93 31.62 -9.84
CA ASP A 108 -14.75 32.07 -9.08
C ASP A 108 -14.33 31.09 -7.96
N ASN A 109 -14.14 29.82 -8.29
CA ASN A 109 -13.65 28.78 -7.37
C ASN A 109 -12.34 28.17 -7.88
N TYR A 110 -11.46 27.71 -6.98
CA TYR A 110 -10.28 26.92 -7.32
C TYR A 110 -10.59 25.79 -8.32
N ARG A 111 -11.76 25.12 -8.22
CA ARG A 111 -12.13 24.04 -9.13
C ARG A 111 -12.61 24.47 -10.54
N THR A 112 -12.91 25.75 -10.74
CA THR A 112 -13.17 26.35 -12.06
C THR A 112 -11.93 27.09 -12.59
N SER A 113 -10.86 27.19 -11.78
CA SER A 113 -9.61 27.84 -12.18
C SER A 113 -8.89 27.10 -13.31
N SER A 114 -8.17 27.85 -14.15
CA SER A 114 -7.32 27.29 -15.22
C SER A 114 -6.28 26.29 -14.67
N GLN A 115 -5.72 26.56 -13.48
CA GLN A 115 -4.76 25.67 -12.84
C GLN A 115 -5.38 24.30 -12.52
N PHE A 116 -6.61 24.29 -11.99
CA PHE A 116 -7.31 23.04 -11.71
C PHE A 116 -7.71 22.32 -13.00
N GLN A 117 -8.15 23.05 -14.04
CA GLN A 117 -8.50 22.45 -15.31
C GLN A 117 -7.30 21.73 -15.94
N GLN A 118 -6.12 22.36 -15.98
CA GLN A 118 -4.88 21.73 -16.45
C GLN A 118 -4.51 20.47 -15.64
N LEU A 119 -4.70 20.52 -14.31
CA LEU A 119 -4.46 19.36 -13.45
C LEU A 119 -5.46 18.23 -13.73
N SER A 120 -6.73 18.58 -13.89
CA SER A 120 -7.83 17.65 -14.19
C SER A 120 -7.61 16.97 -15.54
N ASP A 121 -7.28 17.75 -16.58
CA ASP A 121 -7.02 17.25 -17.93
C ASP A 121 -5.83 16.30 -17.94
N ARG A 122 -4.71 16.66 -17.28
CA ARG A 122 -3.56 15.77 -17.11
C ARG A 122 -3.94 14.45 -16.44
N VAL A 123 -4.74 14.50 -15.37
CA VAL A 123 -5.17 13.28 -14.65
C VAL A 123 -6.12 12.44 -15.50
N ASN A 124 -7.00 13.07 -16.28
CA ASN A 124 -7.89 12.38 -17.20
C ASN A 124 -7.12 11.72 -18.35
N GLU A 125 -6.12 12.39 -18.92
CA GLU A 125 -5.23 11.83 -19.94
C GLU A 125 -4.49 10.58 -19.41
N ILE A 126 -3.98 10.63 -18.18
CA ILE A 126 -3.38 9.45 -17.53
C ILE A 126 -4.38 8.30 -17.41
N ARG A 127 -5.66 8.59 -17.10
CA ARG A 127 -6.71 7.57 -16.98
C ARG A 127 -7.11 6.98 -18.33
N THR A 128 -7.21 7.79 -19.38
CA THR A 128 -7.53 7.32 -20.73
C THR A 128 -6.40 6.47 -21.31
N ASN A 129 -5.15 6.79 -20.95
CA ASN A 129 -3.97 6.05 -21.38
C ASN A 129 -3.66 4.82 -20.49
N ASN A 130 -4.57 4.43 -19.59
CA ASN A 130 -4.39 3.25 -18.76
C ASN A 130 -4.65 1.95 -19.53
N GLU A 131 -3.58 1.37 -20.07
CA GLU A 131 -3.60 0.14 -20.87
C GLU A 131 -4.10 -1.09 -20.09
N TYR A 132 -3.82 -1.18 -18.78
CA TYR A 132 -4.12 -2.35 -17.95
C TYR A 132 -5.17 -2.04 -16.90
N SER A 133 -6.35 -1.62 -17.35
CA SER A 133 -7.46 -1.30 -16.45
C SER A 133 -7.94 -2.55 -15.69
N SER A 134 -7.84 -2.48 -14.36
CA SER A 134 -8.20 -3.58 -13.44
C SER A 134 -9.63 -4.11 -13.67
N ARG A 135 -9.81 -5.43 -13.65
CA ARG A 135 -11.15 -6.06 -13.49
C ARG A 135 -11.57 -6.21 -12.02
N GLY A 136 -10.77 -5.69 -11.10
CA GLY A 136 -10.99 -5.84 -9.67
C GLY A 136 -12.16 -5.04 -9.19
N GLY A 137 -13.04 -5.71 -8.44
CA GLY A 137 -14.08 -5.05 -7.69
C GLY A 137 -13.53 -4.14 -6.59
N ARG A 138 -14.44 -3.63 -5.75
CA ARG A 138 -14.14 -2.72 -4.62
C ARG A 138 -13.03 -3.21 -3.69
N ASP A 139 -12.84 -4.52 -3.61
CA ASP A 139 -11.91 -5.16 -2.70
C ASP A 139 -10.46 -5.27 -3.21
N GLY A 140 -10.29 -5.12 -4.53
CA GLY A 140 -9.00 -5.17 -5.22
C GLY A 140 -8.12 -6.36 -4.82
N TYR A 141 -6.80 -6.16 -4.87
CA TYR A 141 -5.82 -7.20 -4.56
C TYR A 141 -5.88 -7.74 -3.13
N ARG A 142 -6.44 -7.00 -2.16
CA ARG A 142 -6.48 -7.45 -0.75
C ARG A 142 -7.28 -8.74 -0.59
N LYS A 143 -8.51 -8.78 -1.10
CA LYS A 143 -9.35 -9.98 -0.95
C LYS A 143 -8.87 -11.12 -1.84
N LEU A 144 -8.46 -10.81 -3.07
CA LEU A 144 -7.91 -11.79 -4.00
C LEU A 144 -6.73 -12.56 -3.36
N ASP A 145 -5.82 -11.84 -2.72
CA ASP A 145 -4.66 -12.39 -2.04
C ASP A 145 -5.04 -13.22 -0.80
N GLN A 146 -6.03 -12.78 -0.02
CA GLN A 146 -6.56 -13.54 1.12
C GLN A 146 -7.31 -14.82 0.67
N GLU A 147 -8.01 -14.78 -0.46
CA GLU A 147 -8.66 -15.94 -1.06
C GLU A 147 -7.62 -16.95 -1.54
N LYS A 148 -6.59 -16.51 -2.29
CA LYS A 148 -5.48 -17.36 -2.73
C LYS A 148 -4.70 -17.96 -1.56
N PHE A 149 -4.52 -17.20 -0.47
CA PHE A 149 -3.90 -17.73 0.75
C PHE A 149 -4.73 -18.85 1.38
N LYS A 150 -6.07 -18.73 1.39
CA LYS A 150 -6.96 -19.79 1.90
C LYS A 150 -6.94 -21.04 1.03
N GLU A 151 -6.82 -20.88 -0.28
CA GLU A 151 -6.76 -21.98 -1.25
C GLU A 151 -5.41 -22.70 -1.21
N ASN A 152 -4.30 -21.95 -1.26
CA ASN A 152 -2.97 -22.49 -1.50
C ASN A 152 -2.08 -22.53 -0.25
N GLY A 153 -2.51 -21.93 0.87
CA GLY A 153 -1.72 -21.83 2.11
C GLY A 153 -0.48 -20.93 2.00
N LYS A 154 -0.34 -20.16 0.91
CA LYS A 154 0.80 -19.27 0.66
C LYS A 154 0.34 -17.96 0.05
N TRP A 155 1.07 -16.89 0.35
CA TRP A 155 0.85 -15.58 -0.25
C TRP A 155 1.33 -15.56 -1.70
N GLU A 156 0.53 -14.94 -2.56
CA GLU A 156 0.85 -14.86 -3.98
C GLU A 156 1.84 -13.70 -4.26
N LYS A 157 2.65 -13.88 -5.32
CA LYS A 157 3.55 -12.84 -5.80
C LYS A 157 2.77 -11.74 -6.55
N SER A 158 3.42 -10.59 -6.76
CA SER A 158 2.85 -9.45 -7.49
C SER A 158 2.35 -9.84 -8.88
N ASP A 159 3.10 -10.66 -9.60
CA ASP A 159 2.78 -11.15 -10.94
C ASP A 159 1.56 -12.08 -10.95
N GLY A 160 1.48 -13.02 -10.01
CA GLY A 160 0.35 -13.93 -9.88
C GLY A 160 -0.95 -13.19 -9.57
N LEU A 161 -0.94 -12.25 -8.61
CA LEU A 161 -2.12 -11.44 -8.31
C LEU A 161 -2.51 -10.52 -9.47
N TRP A 162 -1.54 -9.95 -10.18
CA TRP A 162 -1.83 -9.15 -11.37
C TRP A 162 -2.51 -10.02 -12.45
N PHE A 163 -1.99 -11.22 -12.71
CA PHE A 163 -2.55 -12.15 -13.68
C PHE A 163 -4.00 -12.50 -13.34
N GLU A 164 -4.24 -12.95 -12.11
CA GLU A 164 -5.57 -13.30 -11.61
C GLU A 164 -6.53 -12.11 -11.68
N GLN A 165 -6.05 -10.91 -11.40
CA GLN A 165 -6.86 -9.70 -11.49
C GLN A 165 -7.31 -9.37 -12.93
N GLN A 166 -6.57 -9.82 -13.95
CA GLN A 166 -6.91 -9.63 -15.36
C GLN A 166 -7.74 -10.77 -15.94
N THR A 167 -7.81 -11.90 -15.24
CA THR A 167 -8.59 -13.08 -15.61
C THR A 167 -10.04 -12.88 -15.18
N GLY A 168 -10.98 -13.04 -16.11
CA GLY A 168 -12.41 -13.03 -15.80
C GLY A 168 -12.86 -14.30 -15.07
N THR A 169 -14.11 -14.32 -14.62
CA THR A 169 -14.74 -15.52 -14.03
C THR A 169 -14.84 -16.69 -15.02
N ASP A 170 -14.80 -16.38 -16.32
CA ASP A 170 -14.75 -17.31 -17.45
C ASP A 170 -13.35 -17.91 -17.68
N GLY A 171 -12.32 -17.41 -16.98
CA GLY A 171 -10.94 -17.78 -17.22
C GLY A 171 -10.31 -17.01 -18.39
N GLU A 172 -11.02 -16.09 -19.04
CA GLU A 172 -10.49 -15.32 -20.17
C GLU A 172 -9.82 -14.03 -19.70
N LEU A 173 -8.65 -13.77 -20.27
CA LEU A 173 -7.94 -12.51 -20.09
C LEU A 173 -8.62 -11.39 -20.87
N LYS A 174 -8.72 -10.22 -20.23
CA LYS A 174 -9.47 -9.06 -20.72
C LYS A 174 -9.15 -8.64 -22.15
N ASP A 175 -7.89 -8.28 -22.39
CA ASP A 175 -7.45 -7.61 -23.59
C ASP A 175 -6.26 -8.35 -24.21
N SER A 176 -6.04 -8.16 -25.51
CA SER A 176 -4.88 -8.72 -26.22
C SER A 176 -3.55 -8.23 -25.64
N ALA A 177 -3.51 -7.01 -25.09
CA ALA A 177 -2.37 -6.48 -24.35
C ALA A 177 -2.12 -7.27 -23.06
N CYS A 178 -3.16 -7.56 -22.26
CA CYS A 178 -3.03 -8.39 -21.07
C CYS A 178 -2.54 -9.81 -21.40
N LYS A 179 -3.01 -10.39 -22.52
CA LYS A 179 -2.53 -11.71 -22.99
C LYS A 179 -1.01 -11.72 -23.23
N LYS A 180 -0.48 -10.72 -23.93
CA LYS A 180 0.98 -10.60 -24.18
C LYS A 180 1.77 -10.49 -22.87
N VAL A 181 1.29 -9.68 -21.92
CA VAL A 181 1.94 -9.54 -20.61
C VAL A 181 1.90 -10.85 -19.83
N SER A 182 0.77 -11.55 -19.84
CA SER A 182 0.63 -12.86 -19.19
C SER A 182 1.57 -13.91 -19.77
N GLU A 183 1.75 -13.94 -21.09
CA GLU A 183 2.73 -14.82 -21.75
C GLU A 183 4.17 -14.49 -21.29
N LEU A 184 4.52 -13.21 -21.17
CA LEU A 184 5.82 -12.78 -20.63
C LEU A 184 6.00 -13.17 -19.16
N ILE A 185 4.96 -13.05 -18.33
CA ILE A 185 4.98 -13.50 -16.93
C ILE A 185 5.28 -15.00 -16.86
N MET A 186 4.56 -15.82 -17.64
CA MET A 186 4.80 -17.27 -17.68
C MET A 186 6.23 -17.61 -18.15
N LYS A 187 6.74 -16.90 -19.16
CA LYS A 187 8.11 -17.05 -19.64
C LYS A 187 9.13 -16.75 -18.54
N TYR A 188 9.01 -15.61 -17.86
CA TYR A 188 9.96 -15.22 -16.81
C TYR A 188 9.88 -16.12 -15.57
N ASN A 189 8.68 -16.57 -15.18
CA ASN A 189 8.51 -17.55 -14.11
C ASN A 189 9.17 -18.91 -14.46
N THR A 190 9.08 -19.32 -15.73
CA THR A 190 9.79 -20.52 -16.21
C THR A 190 11.31 -20.33 -16.13
N GLN A 191 11.82 -19.17 -16.56
CA GLN A 191 13.24 -18.85 -16.49
C GLN A 191 13.77 -18.77 -15.05
N GLU A 192 12.96 -18.26 -14.12
CA GLU A 192 13.27 -18.20 -12.69
C GLU A 192 13.35 -19.60 -12.07
N SER A 193 12.40 -20.48 -12.38
CA SER A 193 12.43 -21.86 -11.90
C SER A 193 13.61 -22.68 -12.46
N GLN A 194 14.08 -22.35 -13.67
CA GLN A 194 15.28 -22.93 -14.28
C GLN A 194 16.59 -22.29 -13.78
N GLY A 195 16.52 -21.22 -12.96
CA GLY A 195 17.70 -20.50 -12.47
C GLY A 195 18.42 -19.65 -13.51
N THR A 196 17.82 -19.44 -14.68
CA THR A 196 18.37 -18.60 -15.77
C THR A 196 18.05 -17.11 -15.60
N PHE A 197 17.13 -16.81 -14.69
CA PHE A 197 16.69 -15.47 -14.33
C PHE A 197 16.52 -15.40 -12.81
N GLU A 198 16.97 -14.32 -12.18
CA GLU A 198 16.67 -14.02 -10.77
C GLU A 198 15.95 -12.68 -10.69
N SER A 199 14.78 -12.66 -10.04
CA SER A 199 14.11 -11.41 -9.71
C SER A 199 14.85 -10.72 -8.56
N VAL A 200 15.35 -9.50 -8.81
CA VAL A 200 16.10 -8.73 -7.81
C VAL A 200 15.42 -7.39 -7.56
N GLY A 201 14.95 -7.21 -6.33
CA GLY A 201 14.36 -5.95 -5.87
C GLY A 201 13.22 -5.49 -6.78
N THR A 202 13.29 -4.24 -7.23
CA THR A 202 12.27 -3.62 -8.11
C THR A 202 12.28 -4.10 -9.56
N SER A 203 13.18 -5.02 -9.94
CA SER A 203 13.19 -5.72 -11.23
C SER A 203 12.60 -7.12 -11.07
N ASP A 204 11.35 -7.19 -10.62
CA ASP A 204 10.60 -8.43 -10.47
C ASP A 204 9.98 -8.89 -11.79
N VAL A 205 9.41 -10.10 -11.80
CA VAL A 205 8.76 -10.73 -12.95
C VAL A 205 7.73 -9.78 -13.57
N LEU A 206 6.87 -9.18 -12.74
CA LEU A 206 5.83 -8.27 -13.20
C LEU A 206 6.41 -7.00 -13.84
N SER A 207 7.42 -6.37 -13.22
CA SER A 207 8.06 -5.17 -13.76
C SER A 207 8.74 -5.43 -15.10
N ARG A 208 9.34 -6.61 -15.29
CA ARG A 208 9.93 -7.03 -16.56
C ARG A 208 8.88 -7.31 -17.62
N ALA A 209 7.79 -7.99 -17.27
CA ALA A 209 6.70 -8.25 -18.20
C ALA A 209 6.02 -6.96 -18.67
N LEU A 210 5.94 -5.95 -17.80
CA LEU A 210 5.39 -4.62 -18.11
C LEU A 210 6.43 -3.65 -18.71
N SER A 211 7.70 -4.07 -18.83
CA SER A 211 8.83 -3.22 -19.26
C SER A 211 8.91 -1.88 -18.52
N ARG A 212 8.55 -1.87 -17.23
CA ARG A 212 8.50 -0.66 -16.39
C ARG A 212 8.94 -0.98 -14.97
N PRO A 213 9.79 -0.16 -14.34
CA PRO A 213 10.19 -0.38 -12.95
C PRO A 213 9.04 -0.18 -11.96
N GLU A 214 9.17 -0.75 -10.76
CA GLU A 214 8.37 -0.31 -9.61
C GLU A 214 8.84 1.06 -9.11
N TYR A 215 7.89 1.98 -8.95
CA TYR A 215 8.15 3.32 -8.41
C TYR A 215 7.92 3.38 -6.90
N LYS A 216 8.42 4.45 -6.26
CA LYS A 216 8.14 4.75 -4.85
C LYS A 216 6.61 4.86 -4.63
N GLY A 217 6.13 4.36 -3.50
CA GLY A 217 4.70 4.37 -3.17
C GLY A 217 4.15 2.96 -3.01
N ARG A 218 3.06 2.63 -3.72
CA ARG A 218 2.42 1.32 -3.67
C ARG A 218 2.97 0.43 -4.78
N ILE A 219 3.32 -0.81 -4.44
CA ILE A 219 3.74 -1.81 -5.42
C ILE A 219 2.56 -2.27 -6.29
N ARG A 220 2.79 -2.53 -7.57
CA ARG A 220 1.78 -3.14 -8.46
C ARG A 220 1.50 -4.59 -8.02
N GLY A 221 0.30 -5.09 -8.36
CA GLY A 221 -0.10 -6.46 -8.04
C GLY A 221 -0.42 -6.75 -6.57
N GLN A 222 -0.07 -5.90 -5.60
CA GLN A 222 -0.31 -6.18 -4.18
C GLN A 222 -1.43 -5.34 -3.54
N SER A 223 -1.80 -5.74 -2.33
CA SER A 223 -2.76 -5.06 -1.47
C SER A 223 -2.32 -3.64 -1.08
N LYS A 224 -3.30 -2.89 -0.56
CA LYS A 224 -3.13 -1.50 -0.14
C LYS A 224 -2.07 -1.38 0.96
N PHE A 225 -1.32 -0.27 0.97
CA PHE A 225 -0.27 0.02 1.95
C PHE A 225 0.99 -0.86 1.87
N ILE A 226 1.09 -1.78 0.92
CA ILE A 226 2.33 -2.50 0.62
C ILE A 226 3.21 -1.64 -0.29
N THR A 227 4.38 -1.27 0.22
CA THR A 227 5.38 -0.48 -0.50
C THR A 227 6.49 -1.38 -1.02
N PRO A 228 7.20 -1.03 -2.11
CA PRO A 228 8.35 -1.81 -2.61
C PRO A 228 9.37 -2.13 -1.53
N SER A 229 9.70 -1.19 -0.63
CA SER A 229 10.63 -1.43 0.48
C SER A 229 10.16 -2.52 1.45
N LYS A 230 8.85 -2.64 1.69
CA LYS A 230 8.25 -3.67 2.55
C LYS A 230 8.16 -5.01 1.82
N TYR A 231 7.89 -4.99 0.51
CA TYR A 231 7.71 -6.21 -0.28
C TYR A 231 9.04 -6.88 -0.63
N PHE A 232 10.02 -6.10 -1.07
CA PHE A 232 11.33 -6.58 -1.50
C PHE A 232 12.40 -6.50 -0.39
N ASN A 233 12.03 -6.09 0.82
CA ASN A 233 12.95 -5.86 1.94
C ASN A 233 14.12 -4.92 1.60
N LEU A 234 13.84 -3.83 0.86
CA LEU A 234 14.84 -2.86 0.40
C LEU A 234 15.04 -1.73 1.41
N ASN A 235 16.28 -1.25 1.53
CA ASN A 235 16.58 0.00 2.23
C ASN A 235 15.93 1.19 1.49
N ARG A 236 15.28 2.10 2.22
CA ARG A 236 14.42 3.17 1.67
C ARG A 236 15.14 4.16 0.73
N ASN A 237 16.47 4.14 0.68
CA ASN A 237 17.31 5.09 -0.04
C ASN A 237 17.86 4.58 -1.38
N VAL A 238 17.51 3.37 -1.80
CA VAL A 238 18.00 2.81 -3.08
C VAL A 238 17.10 3.29 -4.22
N GLU A 239 17.67 4.05 -5.16
CA GLU A 239 17.02 4.39 -6.43
C GLU A 239 16.83 3.10 -7.26
N PRO A 240 15.68 2.91 -7.93
CA PRO A 240 15.44 1.72 -8.72
C PRO A 240 16.35 1.71 -9.95
N SER A 241 17.37 0.85 -9.94
CA SER A 241 18.13 0.53 -11.15
C SER A 241 17.28 -0.39 -12.04
N PHE A 242 16.81 0.11 -13.18
CA PHE A 242 16.05 -0.69 -14.14
C PHE A 242 16.67 -0.57 -15.51
N ASP A 243 17.31 -1.67 -15.95
CA ASP A 243 17.66 -1.89 -17.33
C ASP A 243 16.73 -3.00 -17.87
N PRO A 244 15.82 -2.68 -18.83
CA PRO A 244 14.89 -3.64 -19.39
C PRO A 244 15.56 -4.77 -20.18
N ASN A 245 16.85 -4.64 -20.53
CA ASN A 245 17.62 -5.63 -21.29
C ASN A 245 18.70 -6.33 -20.46
N HIS A 246 18.95 -5.91 -19.21
CA HIS A 246 19.96 -6.51 -18.35
C HIS A 246 19.45 -7.79 -17.69
N VAL A 247 20.17 -8.90 -17.91
CA VAL A 247 20.00 -10.16 -17.20
C VAL A 247 21.10 -10.22 -16.12
N PRO A 248 20.79 -9.96 -14.84
CA PRO A 248 21.76 -10.13 -13.78
C PRO A 248 22.16 -11.61 -13.71
N THR A 249 23.46 -11.88 -13.82
CA THR A 249 24.01 -13.20 -13.57
C THR A 249 24.17 -13.43 -12.06
N VAL A 250 24.08 -14.70 -11.64
CA VAL A 250 24.16 -15.16 -10.24
C VAL A 250 25.36 -14.57 -9.46
N ASP A 251 26.46 -14.25 -10.16
CA ASP A 251 27.68 -13.69 -9.57
C ASP A 251 27.52 -12.24 -9.08
N GLN A 252 26.57 -11.46 -9.63
CA GLN A 252 26.39 -10.05 -9.27
C GLN A 252 25.69 -9.87 -7.91
N HIS A 253 24.89 -10.84 -7.47
CA HIS A 253 24.20 -10.84 -6.17
C HIS A 253 25.16 -11.04 -4.99
N ASN A 254 26.18 -11.88 -5.16
CA ASN A 254 27.20 -12.11 -4.13
C ASN A 254 28.05 -10.86 -3.88
N SER A 255 28.31 -10.07 -4.93
CA SER A 255 28.99 -8.77 -4.82
C SER A 255 28.15 -7.72 -4.07
N PHE A 256 26.84 -7.68 -4.32
CA PHE A 256 25.90 -6.76 -3.63
C PHE A 256 25.64 -7.13 -2.16
N LYS A 257 25.49 -8.43 -1.85
CA LYS A 257 25.37 -8.89 -0.45
C LYS A 257 26.64 -8.64 0.36
N ALA A 258 27.81 -8.82 -0.24
CA ALA A 258 29.09 -8.54 0.40
C ALA A 258 29.25 -7.04 0.72
N SER A 259 28.87 -6.15 -0.19
CA SER A 259 28.98 -4.70 0.02
C SER A 259 27.99 -4.16 1.07
N CYS A 260 26.79 -4.72 1.16
CA CYS A 260 25.80 -4.37 2.20
C CYS A 260 26.24 -4.82 3.61
N SER A 261 26.84 -6.02 3.72
CA SER A 261 27.38 -6.56 4.98
C SER A 261 28.57 -5.75 5.53
N VAL A 262 29.39 -5.17 4.64
CA VAL A 262 30.54 -4.33 5.03
C VAL A 262 30.09 -2.97 5.59
N GLN A 263 29.03 -2.38 5.05
CA GLN A 263 28.48 -1.11 5.52
C GLN A 263 27.80 -1.23 6.90
N GLU A 264 27.12 -2.34 7.19
CA GLU A 264 26.55 -2.61 8.54
C GLU A 264 27.62 -2.78 9.62
N LYS A 265 28.79 -3.34 9.27
CA LYS A 265 29.90 -3.50 10.23
C LYS A 265 30.60 -2.18 10.54
N GLN A 266 30.72 -1.27 9.57
CA GLN A 266 31.33 0.04 9.80
C GLN A 266 30.45 0.95 10.67
N HIS A 267 29.12 0.87 10.54
CA HIS A 267 28.20 1.62 11.40
C HIS A 267 28.16 1.12 12.86
N ARG A 268 28.42 -0.16 13.11
CA ARG A 268 28.37 -0.72 14.48
C ARG A 268 29.60 -0.35 15.32
N VAL A 269 30.72 0.03 14.70
CA VAL A 269 31.98 0.37 15.41
C VAL A 269 32.00 1.85 15.86
N SER A 270 31.20 2.73 15.26
CA SER A 270 31.14 4.16 15.59
C SER A 270 30.22 4.50 16.79
N ASP A 271 29.42 3.56 17.28
CA ASP A 271 28.37 3.81 18.29
C ASP A 271 28.72 3.31 19.70
N LEU A 272 30.00 3.10 20.03
CA LEU A 272 30.42 2.84 21.41
C LEU A 272 30.52 4.17 22.19
N PRO A 273 29.73 4.37 23.25
CA PRO A 273 29.76 5.62 24.02
C PRO A 273 31.07 5.75 24.79
N THR A 274 31.79 6.86 24.55
CA THR A 274 32.95 7.25 25.35
C THR A 274 32.47 7.75 26.71
N MET A 275 32.83 7.04 27.78
CA MET A 275 32.49 7.42 29.15
C MET A 275 33.26 8.69 29.55
N PRO A 276 32.63 9.66 30.25
CA PRO A 276 33.32 10.84 30.75
C PRO A 276 34.23 10.46 31.93
N VAL A 277 35.47 10.95 31.88
CA VAL A 277 36.45 10.83 32.96
C VAL A 277 36.19 11.96 33.95
N ASP A 278 35.77 11.62 35.17
CA ASP A 278 35.72 12.53 36.31
C ASP A 278 37.15 12.94 36.69
N ASN A 279 37.48 14.23 36.54
CA ASN A 279 38.68 14.80 37.15
C ASN A 279 38.31 15.36 38.52
N GLN A 280 38.79 14.68 39.57
CA GLN A 280 38.99 15.29 40.88
C GLN A 280 40.30 16.07 40.86
N GLU A 281 40.23 17.37 41.15
CA GLU A 281 41.15 18.13 42.00
C GLU A 281 40.40 19.32 42.61
#